data_AF-A0A533UA40-F1
#
_entry.id   AF-A0A533UA40-F1
#
_cell.length_a   1.000
_cell.length_b   1.000
_cell.length_c   1.000
_cell.angle_alpha   90.00
_cell.angle_beta   90.00
_cell.angle_gamma   90.00
#
_symmetry.space_group_name_H-M   'P 1'
#
loop_
_entity.id
_entity.type
_entity.pdbx_description
1 polymer ?
#
loop_
_entity_poly.entity_id
_entity_poly.type
_entity_poly.pdbx_seq_one_letter_code
_entity_poly.pdbx_strand_id
1 'polypeptide(L)'
;MSPEADQNSDFQNTIEGVLTKRCLIKINDSRSQDQLRNKGYGDKEDSNFLLETYEALYLIYINKLIITNGDVVDFSTLLKHALKYDKEIVTRFLVYRDLRSRGYVVKEGFGFGADFRVYERGGYEKKHAKYVVFCINEGINVKVGELSKIVREIETMGKNAIAAVVERRGEVIYYKLNNMKFNENKKQETNLMLKERK
;
A
#
# COMPACT_ATOMS: atom_id res chain seq x y z
N MET A 1 25.34 -14.30 -3.31
CA MET A 1 25.58 -12.84 -3.29
C MET A 1 25.54 -12.38 -4.72
N SER A 2 24.43 -11.76 -5.11
CA SER A 2 24.26 -11.13 -6.43
C SER A 2 23.82 -9.69 -6.17
N PRO A 3 24.52 -8.69 -6.72
CA PRO A 3 24.12 -7.30 -6.60
C PRO A 3 23.11 -7.00 -7.70
N GLU A 4 21.82 -7.20 -7.43
CA GLU A 4 20.77 -6.83 -8.36
C GLU A 4 20.31 -5.40 -8.12
N ALA A 5 20.80 -4.54 -9.02
CA ALA A 5 20.18 -3.31 -9.51
C ALA A 5 19.86 -2.21 -8.48
N ASP A 6 20.88 -1.42 -8.16
CA ASP A 6 20.72 -0.04 -7.70
C ASP A 6 20.23 0.83 -8.88
N GLN A 7 18.92 0.80 -9.13
CA GLN A 7 18.23 1.66 -10.11
C GLN A 7 17.35 2.69 -9.38
N ASN A 8 17.88 3.34 -8.33
CA ASN A 8 17.15 4.38 -7.61
C ASN A 8 18.05 5.56 -7.21
N SER A 9 18.72 6.17 -8.21
CA SER A 9 19.56 7.36 -8.03
C SER A 9 18.78 8.68 -8.03
N ASP A 10 17.50 8.69 -7.68
CA ASP A 10 16.67 9.90 -7.82
C ASP A 10 16.79 10.86 -6.64
N PHE A 11 17.35 10.44 -5.51
CA PHE A 11 17.60 11.34 -4.38
C PHE A 11 19.06 11.79 -4.44
N GLN A 12 19.24 13.10 -4.70
CA GLN A 12 20.55 13.73 -4.80
C GLN A 12 21.31 13.63 -3.47
N ASN A 13 20.63 13.66 -2.32
CA ASN A 13 21.21 13.61 -0.98
C ASN A 13 20.39 12.73 -0.03
N THR A 14 21.00 12.32 1.08
CA THR A 14 20.31 11.73 2.23
C THR A 14 19.51 12.80 2.96
N ILE A 15 18.27 12.49 3.33
CA ILE A 15 17.35 13.40 4.02
C ILE A 15 17.41 13.14 5.53
N GLU A 16 17.31 14.19 6.33
CA GLU A 16 17.24 14.09 7.79
C GLU A 16 15.80 14.31 8.30
N GLY A 17 15.39 13.48 9.24
CA GLY A 17 14.10 13.56 9.91
C GLY A 17 14.19 13.39 11.42
N VAL A 18 13.18 13.91 12.12
CA VAL A 18 13.07 13.81 13.58
C VAL A 18 11.87 12.94 13.94
N LEU A 19 12.07 11.92 14.77
CA LEU A 19 10.98 11.08 15.25
C LEU A 19 10.11 11.85 16.24
N THR A 20 8.80 11.88 15.98
CA THR A 20 7.82 12.50 16.87
C THR A 20 7.19 11.47 17.82
N LYS A 21 6.50 11.94 18.86
CA LYS A 21 5.84 11.09 19.87
C LYS A 21 4.79 10.12 19.30
N ARG A 22 4.28 10.36 18.08
CA ARG A 22 3.24 9.56 17.43
C ARG A 22 3.78 8.59 16.37
N CYS A 23 5.08 8.31 16.37
CA CYS A 23 5.78 7.53 15.32
C CYS A 23 5.82 8.18 13.92
N LEU A 24 5.34 9.41 13.77
CA LEU A 24 5.50 10.18 12.55
C LEU A 24 6.90 10.80 12.50
N ILE A 25 7.46 10.95 11.30
CA ILE A 25 8.78 11.54 11.12
C ILE A 25 8.60 12.94 10.56
N LYS A 26 9.06 13.95 11.30
CA LYS A 26 9.03 15.34 10.85
C LYS A 26 10.26 15.66 10.01
N ILE A 27 10.05 16.25 8.85
CA ILE A 27 11.12 16.79 8.00
C ILE A 27 11.15 18.31 8.15
N ASN A 28 12.27 18.86 8.58
CA ASN A 28 12.41 20.30 8.81
C ASN A 28 12.91 21.06 7.57
N ASP A 29 13.82 20.46 6.80
CA ASP A 29 14.43 21.10 5.64
C ASP A 29 13.44 21.25 4.48
N SER A 30 13.18 22.49 4.06
CA SER A 30 12.20 22.80 3.02
C SER A 30 12.54 22.15 1.68
N ARG A 31 13.83 22.07 1.31
CA ARG A 31 14.25 21.46 0.04
C ARG A 31 13.94 19.96 0.04
N SER A 32 14.20 19.28 1.15
CA SER A 32 13.88 17.88 1.35
C SER A 32 12.37 17.62 1.34
N GLN A 33 11.57 18.51 1.96
CA GLN A 33 10.11 18.45 1.90
C GLN A 33 9.60 18.52 0.45
N ASP A 34 10.12 19.45 -0.35
CA ASP A 34 9.75 19.58 -1.76
C ASP A 34 10.12 18.34 -2.58
N GLN A 35 11.33 17.81 -2.37
CA GLN A 35 11.79 16.59 -3.04
C GLN A 35 10.93 15.37 -2.70
N LEU A 36 10.59 15.19 -1.43
CA LEU A 36 9.73 14.10 -0.97
C LEU A 36 8.31 14.23 -1.53
N ARG A 37 7.73 15.43 -1.43
CA ARG A 37 6.37 15.71 -1.92
C ARG A 37 6.22 15.43 -3.40
N ASN A 38 7.17 15.89 -4.23
CA ASN A 38 7.14 15.67 -5.68
C ASN A 38 7.20 14.18 -6.06
N LYS A 39 7.77 13.35 -5.19
CA LYS A 39 7.81 11.88 -5.35
C LYS A 39 6.64 11.16 -4.68
N GLY A 40 5.74 11.91 -4.05
CA GLY A 40 4.58 11.41 -3.34
C GLY A 40 4.89 10.74 -2.00
N TYR A 41 5.94 11.16 -1.31
CA TYR A 41 6.17 10.83 0.10
C TYR A 41 5.66 11.97 1.00
N GLY A 42 5.10 11.61 2.14
CA GLY A 42 4.72 12.55 3.19
C GLY A 42 3.54 13.44 2.84
N ASP A 43 2.98 14.05 3.87
CA ASP A 43 1.90 15.01 3.77
C ASP A 43 2.18 16.22 4.66
N LYS A 44 1.60 17.36 4.27
CA LYS A 44 1.65 18.57 5.09
C LYS A 44 0.46 18.56 6.03
N GLU A 45 0.73 18.49 7.33
CA GLU A 45 -0.26 18.60 8.39
C GLU A 45 0.03 19.87 9.20
N ASP A 46 -0.92 20.80 9.20
CA ASP A 46 -0.79 22.14 9.76
C ASP A 46 0.47 22.86 9.23
N SER A 47 1.45 23.07 10.11
CA SER A 47 2.73 23.73 9.84
C SER A 47 3.89 22.74 9.68
N ASN A 48 3.62 21.43 9.73
CA ASN A 48 4.64 20.39 9.69
C ASN A 48 4.54 19.56 8.41
N PHE A 49 5.67 19.11 7.90
CA PHE A 49 5.73 18.07 6.88
C PHE A 49 6.09 16.76 7.58
N LEU A 50 5.20 15.77 7.47
CA LEU A 50 5.28 14.51 8.19
C LEU A 50 5.33 13.35 7.20
N LEU A 51 6.18 12.38 7.51
CA LEU A 51 6.15 11.07 6.87
C LEU A 51 5.43 10.08 7.79
N GLU A 52 4.63 9.24 7.17
CA GLU A 52 4.07 8.06 7.82
C GLU A 52 5.18 7.05 8.14
N THR A 53 4.96 6.21 9.16
CA THR A 53 6.01 5.28 9.62
C THR A 53 6.42 4.29 8.53
N TYR A 54 5.48 3.79 7.72
CA TYR A 54 5.80 2.88 6.61
C TYR A 54 6.61 3.57 5.49
N GLU A 55 6.41 4.87 5.26
CA GLU A 55 7.19 5.66 4.31
C GLU A 55 8.62 5.84 4.82
N ALA A 56 8.76 6.18 6.11
CA ALA A 56 10.06 6.33 6.76
C ALA A 56 10.85 5.02 6.78
N LEU A 57 10.21 3.90 7.11
CA LEU A 57 10.83 2.57 7.02
C LEU A 57 11.33 2.27 5.61
N TYR A 58 10.55 2.61 4.57
CA TYR A 58 10.96 2.43 3.19
C TYR A 58 12.14 3.33 2.81
N LEU A 59 12.11 4.61 3.19
CA LEU A 59 13.20 5.55 2.89
C LEU A 59 14.50 5.18 3.62
N ILE A 60 14.43 4.64 4.84
CA ILE A 60 15.59 4.05 5.52
C ILE A 60 16.07 2.81 4.76
N TYR A 61 15.17 1.93 4.34
CA TYR A 61 15.51 0.69 3.62
C TYR A 61 16.28 0.96 2.32
N ILE A 62 15.97 2.07 1.62
CA ILE A 62 16.71 2.50 0.42
C ILE A 62 17.86 3.49 0.72
N ASN A 63 18.25 3.65 1.99
CA ASN A 63 19.32 4.54 2.47
C ASN A 63 19.15 6.02 2.09
N LYS A 64 17.92 6.54 2.09
CA LYS A 64 17.59 7.93 1.74
C LYS A 64 17.10 8.78 2.90
N LEU A 65 16.88 8.19 4.08
CA LEU A 65 16.44 8.90 5.28
C LEU A 65 17.30 8.48 6.48
N ILE A 66 17.77 9.47 7.23
CA ILE A 66 18.36 9.32 8.57
C ILE A 66 17.37 9.94 9.55
N ILE A 67 17.02 9.19 10.60
CA ILE A 67 16.11 9.64 11.65
C ILE A 67 16.89 9.84 12.94
N THR A 68 16.60 10.94 13.65
CA THR A 68 17.16 11.22 14.98
C THR A 68 16.06 11.38 16.03
N ASN A 69 16.36 10.96 17.26
CA ASN A 69 15.56 11.19 18.46
C ASN A 69 16.48 11.32 19.68
N GLY A 70 17.40 12.27 19.64
CA GLY A 70 18.59 12.29 20.49
C GLY A 70 19.72 11.45 19.87
N ASP A 71 19.45 10.17 19.63
CA ASP A 71 20.35 9.25 18.91
C ASP A 71 19.79 8.89 17.52
N VAL A 72 20.65 8.31 16.66
CA VAL A 72 20.25 7.79 15.34
C VAL A 72 19.32 6.59 15.54
N VAL A 73 18.16 6.64 14.89
CA VAL A 73 17.16 5.56 14.92
C VAL A 73 17.29 4.73 13.64
N ASP A 74 17.73 3.49 13.78
CA ASP A 74 17.82 2.55 12.68
C ASP A 74 16.46 1.92 12.31
N PHE A 75 16.43 1.15 11.22
CA PHE A 75 15.23 0.45 10.76
C PHE A 75 14.62 -0.43 11.86
N SER A 76 15.47 -1.21 12.55
CA SER A 76 15.01 -2.19 13.53
C SER A 76 14.38 -1.51 14.75
N THR A 77 14.96 -0.40 15.21
CA THR A 77 14.45 0.39 16.33
C THR A 77 13.14 1.09 15.96
N LEU A 78 13.06 1.70 14.76
CA LEU A 78 11.82 2.32 14.30
C LEU A 78 10.70 1.30 14.19
N LEU A 79 10.96 0.13 13.60
CA LEU A 79 9.95 -0.93 13.46
C LEU A 79 9.45 -1.44 14.81
N LYS A 80 10.37 -1.72 15.75
CA LYS A 80 10.01 -2.11 17.12
C LYS A 80 9.18 -1.06 17.83
N HIS A 81 9.49 0.22 17.62
CA HIS A 81 8.72 1.31 18.19
C HIS A 81 7.31 1.37 17.58
N ALA A 82 7.21 1.28 16.24
CA ALA A 82 5.95 1.30 15.51
C ALA A 82 4.99 0.17 15.91
N LEU A 83 5.53 -1.04 16.10
CA LEU A 83 4.78 -2.23 16.52
C LEU A 83 4.05 -2.08 17.86
N LYS A 84 4.46 -1.12 18.71
CA LYS A 84 3.75 -0.81 19.96
C LYS A 84 2.42 -0.11 19.73
N TYR A 85 2.27 0.59 18.61
CA TYR A 85 1.11 1.43 18.29
C TYR A 85 0.28 0.84 17.15
N ASP A 86 0.93 0.22 16.17
CA ASP A 86 0.29 -0.42 15.03
C ASP A 86 0.84 -1.83 14.83
N LYS A 87 -0.02 -2.83 15.05
CA LYS A 87 0.32 -4.24 14.88
C LYS A 87 0.43 -4.64 13.41
N GLU A 88 -0.23 -3.91 12.51
CA GLU A 88 -0.26 -4.20 11.08
C GLU A 88 0.86 -3.48 10.31
N ILE A 89 1.73 -2.74 10.99
CA ILE A 89 2.78 -1.93 10.35
C ILE A 89 3.72 -2.77 9.48
N VAL A 90 4.00 -4.02 9.86
CA VAL A 90 4.83 -4.94 9.08
C VAL A 90 4.14 -5.27 7.75
N THR A 91 2.85 -5.62 7.80
CA THR A 91 2.02 -5.90 6.62
C THR A 91 2.00 -4.69 5.69
N ARG A 92 1.68 -3.50 6.23
CA ARG A 92 1.61 -2.24 5.49
C ARG A 92 2.97 -1.89 4.87
N PHE A 93 4.06 -2.05 5.60
CA PHE A 93 5.42 -1.81 5.09
C PHE A 93 5.79 -2.75 3.95
N LEU A 94 5.50 -4.05 4.04
CA LEU A 94 5.83 -5.02 2.99
C LEU A 94 5.10 -4.71 1.68
N VAL A 95 3.80 -4.39 1.77
CA VAL A 95 2.99 -3.98 0.61
C VAL A 95 3.50 -2.63 0.06
N TYR A 96 3.74 -1.64 0.92
CA TYR A 96 4.26 -0.33 0.51
C TYR A 96 5.60 -0.46 -0.22
N ARG A 97 6.53 -1.26 0.32
CA ARG A 97 7.84 -1.53 -0.27
C ARG A 97 7.71 -2.15 -1.66
N ASP A 98 6.88 -3.17 -1.82
CA ASP A 98 6.70 -3.85 -3.11
C ASP A 98 6.04 -2.93 -4.16
N LEU A 99 5.04 -2.15 -3.78
CA LEU A 99 4.42 -1.18 -4.70
C LEU A 99 5.41 -0.07 -5.10
N ARG A 100 6.17 0.47 -4.14
CA ARG A 100 7.16 1.53 -4.41
C ARG A 100 8.33 1.04 -5.25
N SER A 101 8.85 -0.16 -4.99
CA SER A 101 9.93 -0.74 -5.79
C SER A 101 9.50 -0.98 -7.24
N ARG A 102 8.21 -1.23 -7.47
CA ARG A 102 7.60 -1.34 -8.80
C ARG A 102 7.27 0.01 -9.44
N GLY A 103 7.61 1.14 -8.82
CA GLY A 103 7.44 2.50 -9.37
C GLY A 103 6.04 3.10 -9.22
N TYR A 104 5.18 2.50 -8.39
CA TYR A 104 3.89 3.12 -8.04
C TYR A 104 4.08 4.23 -6.99
N VAL A 105 3.17 5.18 -6.98
CA VAL A 105 3.04 6.13 -5.87
C VAL A 105 1.90 5.67 -4.96
N VAL A 106 2.21 5.51 -3.68
CA VAL A 106 1.34 4.96 -2.66
C VAL A 106 1.14 6.05 -1.62
N LYS A 107 -0.12 6.36 -1.32
CA LYS A 107 -0.52 7.34 -0.29
C LYS A 107 -1.49 6.67 0.68
N GLU A 108 -1.63 7.24 1.87
CA GLU A 108 -2.63 6.81 2.85
C GLU A 108 -4.01 6.68 2.21
N GLY A 109 -4.73 5.63 2.56
CA GLY A 109 -6.07 5.35 2.06
C GLY A 109 -7.10 6.41 2.44
N PHE A 110 -8.37 6.12 2.15
CA PHE A 110 -9.48 7.06 2.39
C PHE A 110 -10.16 6.88 3.75
N GLY A 111 -9.58 6.07 4.65
CA GLY A 111 -10.29 5.52 5.81
C GLY A 111 -11.19 4.34 5.41
N PHE A 112 -11.91 3.76 6.37
CA PHE A 112 -12.85 2.64 6.17
C PHE A 112 -12.21 1.27 5.82
N GLY A 113 -11.00 1.02 6.33
CA GLY A 113 -10.29 -0.24 6.14
C GLY A 113 -9.45 -0.32 4.87
N ALA A 114 -9.48 0.72 4.02
CA ALA A 114 -8.54 0.86 2.91
C ALA A 114 -7.22 1.42 3.42
N ASP A 115 -6.15 0.62 3.35
CA ASP A 115 -4.82 1.03 3.80
C ASP A 115 -4.19 2.05 2.87
N PHE A 116 -4.30 1.82 1.55
CA PHE A 116 -3.62 2.68 0.56
C PHE A 116 -4.50 3.09 -0.62
N ARG A 117 -4.23 4.28 -1.12
CA ARG A 117 -4.60 4.70 -2.48
C ARG A 117 -3.35 4.72 -3.36
N VAL A 118 -3.45 4.12 -4.53
CA VAL A 118 -2.30 3.90 -5.41
C VAL A 118 -2.53 4.55 -6.77
N TYR A 119 -1.53 5.31 -7.19
CA TYR A 119 -1.48 5.98 -8.48
C TYR A 119 -0.67 5.14 -9.45
N GLU A 120 -1.10 5.09 -10.70
CA GLU A 120 -0.29 4.47 -11.77
C GLU A 120 1.05 5.18 -11.94
N ARG A 121 2.01 4.46 -12.50
CA ARG A 121 3.33 4.99 -12.86
C ARG A 121 3.17 6.26 -13.71
N GLY A 122 3.84 7.34 -13.28
CA GLY A 122 3.76 8.65 -13.93
C GLY A 122 2.40 9.37 -13.84
N GLY A 123 1.43 8.80 -13.12
CA GLY A 123 0.09 9.36 -12.94
C GLY A 123 -0.08 10.23 -11.69
N TYR A 124 0.87 10.20 -10.75
CA TYR A 124 0.84 11.07 -9.57
C TYR A 124 0.84 12.56 -9.98
N GLU A 125 0.09 13.39 -9.27
CA GLU A 125 -0.27 14.80 -9.57
C GLU A 125 -1.06 15.05 -10.88
N LYS A 126 -1.01 14.13 -11.85
CA LYS A 126 -1.68 14.28 -13.16
C LYS A 126 -3.04 13.59 -13.24
N LYS A 127 -3.23 12.50 -12.49
CA LYS A 127 -4.42 11.66 -12.49
C LYS A 127 -4.83 11.32 -11.06
N HIS A 128 -6.10 10.99 -10.88
CA HIS A 128 -6.57 10.45 -9.61
C HIS A 128 -6.02 9.04 -9.35
N ALA A 129 -5.94 8.65 -8.06
CA ALA A 129 -5.60 7.29 -7.68
C ALA A 129 -6.55 6.27 -8.35
N LYS A 130 -5.97 5.22 -8.94
CA LYS A 130 -6.69 4.21 -9.73
C LYS A 130 -7.05 2.98 -8.90
N TYR A 131 -6.23 2.66 -7.91
CA TYR A 131 -6.42 1.50 -7.06
C TYR A 131 -6.61 1.92 -5.60
N VAL A 132 -7.44 1.16 -4.90
CA VAL A 132 -7.55 1.18 -3.45
C VAL A 132 -7.12 -0.21 -2.96
N VAL A 133 -6.10 -0.24 -2.11
CA VAL A 133 -5.42 -1.47 -1.70
C VAL A 133 -5.69 -1.75 -0.23
N PHE A 134 -6.04 -3.01 0.05
CA PHE A 134 -6.20 -3.60 1.38
C PHE A 134 -5.01 -4.49 1.68
N CYS A 135 -4.33 -4.26 2.79
CA CYS A 135 -3.22 -5.08 3.26
C CYS A 135 -3.78 -6.19 4.15
N ILE A 136 -3.56 -7.44 3.76
CA ILE A 136 -4.14 -8.62 4.43
C ILE A 136 -3.02 -9.59 4.73
N ASN A 137 -2.93 -10.07 5.97
CA ASN A 137 -2.07 -11.21 6.29
C ASN A 137 -2.74 -12.52 5.89
N GLU A 138 -1.98 -13.46 5.35
CA GLU A 138 -2.48 -14.79 5.06
C GLU A 138 -2.99 -15.50 6.34
N GLY A 139 -4.12 -16.18 6.23
CA GLY A 139 -4.72 -16.94 7.34
C GLY A 139 -5.63 -16.13 8.27
N ILE A 140 -5.87 -14.84 7.98
CA ILE A 140 -6.90 -14.07 8.68
C ILE A 140 -8.29 -14.36 8.11
N ASN A 141 -9.30 -14.31 8.98
CA ASN A 141 -10.70 -14.43 8.57
C ASN A 141 -11.29 -13.05 8.29
N VAL A 142 -11.85 -12.88 7.10
CA VAL A 142 -12.56 -11.64 6.69
C VAL A 142 -14.02 -11.96 6.42
N LYS A 143 -14.94 -11.16 6.96
CA LYS A 143 -16.36 -11.30 6.67
C LYS A 143 -16.65 -10.83 5.25
N VAL A 144 -17.10 -11.75 4.40
CA VAL A 144 -17.42 -11.48 2.99
C VAL A 144 -18.44 -10.34 2.81
N GLY A 145 -19.43 -10.24 3.72
CA GLY A 145 -20.42 -9.17 3.66
C GLY A 145 -19.83 -7.78 3.89
N GLU A 146 -18.87 -7.64 4.81
CA GLU A 146 -18.17 -6.37 5.07
C GLU A 146 -17.24 -6.03 3.90
N LEU A 147 -16.46 -7.02 3.42
CA LEU A 147 -15.61 -6.86 2.25
C LEU A 147 -16.40 -6.45 1.00
N SER A 148 -17.55 -7.09 0.73
CA SER A 148 -18.38 -6.77 -0.42
C SER A 148 -18.92 -5.34 -0.40
N LYS A 149 -19.28 -4.81 0.79
CA LYS A 149 -19.73 -3.42 0.95
C LYS A 149 -18.61 -2.44 0.59
N ILE A 150 -17.43 -2.65 1.18
CA ILE A 150 -16.26 -1.81 0.95
C ILE A 150 -15.86 -1.83 -0.54
N VAL A 151 -15.84 -3.01 -1.17
CA VAL A 151 -15.55 -3.14 -2.61
C VAL A 151 -16.56 -2.35 -3.45
N ARG A 152 -17.85 -2.40 -3.09
CA ARG A 152 -18.93 -1.67 -3.77
C ARG A 152 -18.75 -0.15 -3.70
N GLU A 153 -18.32 0.36 -2.54
CA GLU A 153 -18.03 1.78 -2.36
C GLU A 153 -16.86 2.24 -3.23
N ILE A 154 -15.79 1.44 -3.29
CA ILE A 154 -14.62 1.71 -4.14
C ILE A 154 -14.98 1.70 -5.63
N GLU A 155 -15.77 0.72 -6.06
CA GLU A 155 -16.25 0.62 -7.45
C GLU A 155 -17.10 1.85 -7.81
N THR A 156 -17.93 2.33 -6.87
CA THR A 156 -18.76 3.53 -7.03
C THR A 156 -17.92 4.80 -7.15
N MET A 157 -16.76 4.85 -6.49
CA MET A 157 -15.75 5.92 -6.66
C MET A 157 -14.98 5.82 -7.99
N GLY A 158 -15.29 4.84 -8.83
CA GLY A 158 -14.60 4.59 -10.10
C GLY A 158 -13.17 4.06 -9.93
N LYS A 159 -12.88 3.40 -8.80
CA LYS A 159 -11.57 2.84 -8.47
C LYS A 159 -11.61 1.32 -8.49
N ASN A 160 -10.44 0.69 -8.59
CA ASN A 160 -10.32 -0.76 -8.51
C ASN A 160 -9.95 -1.17 -7.07
N ALA A 161 -10.72 -2.06 -6.46
CA ALA A 161 -10.40 -2.65 -5.18
C ALA A 161 -9.38 -3.79 -5.36
N ILE A 162 -8.28 -3.74 -4.62
CA ILE A 162 -7.20 -4.72 -4.68
C ILE A 162 -6.92 -5.26 -3.27
N ALA A 163 -6.96 -6.57 -3.08
CA ALA A 163 -6.41 -7.22 -1.89
C ALA A 163 -4.94 -7.53 -2.11
N ALA A 164 -4.06 -6.94 -1.30
CA ALA A 164 -2.64 -7.27 -1.21
C ALA A 164 -2.45 -8.24 -0.03
N VAL A 165 -2.33 -9.53 -0.35
CA VAL A 165 -2.17 -10.60 0.63
C VAL A 165 -0.69 -10.87 0.85
N VAL A 166 -0.23 -10.72 2.09
CA VAL A 166 1.12 -11.04 2.52
C VAL A 166 1.16 -12.50 2.97
N GLU A 167 1.88 -13.33 2.22
CA GLU A 167 2.13 -14.75 2.51
C GLU A 167 3.09 -14.90 3.69
N ARG A 168 3.10 -16.06 4.35
CA ARG A 168 3.87 -16.30 5.58
C ARG A 168 5.38 -16.05 5.46
N ARG A 169 5.97 -16.12 4.26
CA ARG A 169 7.39 -15.84 4.01
C ARG A 169 7.64 -14.38 3.61
N GLY A 170 6.61 -13.54 3.56
CA GLY A 170 6.70 -12.10 3.28
C GLY A 170 6.56 -11.73 1.80
N GLU A 171 6.14 -12.66 0.94
CA GLU A 171 5.76 -12.36 -0.44
C GLU A 171 4.39 -11.69 -0.50
N VAL A 172 4.22 -10.73 -1.43
CA VAL A 172 2.96 -9.99 -1.59
C VAL A 172 2.26 -10.44 -2.87
N ILE A 173 1.04 -10.94 -2.74
CA ILE A 173 0.18 -11.39 -3.85
C ILE A 173 -1.02 -10.46 -3.98
N TYR A 174 -1.29 -9.97 -5.18
CA TYR A 174 -2.37 -9.02 -5.44
C TYR A 174 -3.56 -9.67 -6.14
N TYR A 175 -4.75 -9.50 -5.58
CA TYR A 175 -6.01 -9.95 -6.15
C TYR A 175 -6.91 -8.75 -6.45
N LYS A 176 -7.45 -8.69 -7.67
CA LYS A 176 -8.51 -7.73 -8.00
C LYS A 176 -9.83 -8.24 -7.46
N LEU A 177 -10.51 -7.43 -6.67
CA LEU A 177 -11.83 -7.73 -6.12
C LEU A 177 -12.90 -6.98 -6.91
N ASN A 178 -13.95 -7.68 -7.32
CA ASN A 178 -15.12 -7.09 -7.96
C ASN A 178 -16.40 -7.69 -7.39
N ASN A 179 -17.45 -6.90 -7.28
CA ASN A 179 -18.79 -7.45 -7.04
C ASN A 179 -19.41 -7.87 -8.37
N MET A 180 -19.73 -9.17 -8.52
CA MET A 180 -20.42 -9.67 -9.70
C MET A 180 -21.85 -10.07 -9.37
N LYS A 181 -22.76 -9.76 -10.30
CA LYS A 181 -24.11 -10.32 -10.35
C LYS A 181 -24.12 -11.39 -11.42
N PHE A 182 -24.45 -12.61 -11.02
CA PHE A 182 -24.64 -13.70 -11.96
C PHE A 182 -26.09 -13.72 -12.43
N ASN A 183 -26.30 -14.02 -13.72
CA ASN A 183 -27.64 -14.25 -14.24
C ASN A 183 -28.20 -15.56 -13.64
N GLU A 184 -29.52 -15.63 -13.52
CA GLU A 184 -30.18 -16.86 -13.09
C GLU A 184 -29.81 -18.03 -14.00
N ASN A 185 -29.49 -19.16 -13.37
CA ASN A 185 -29.15 -20.37 -14.08
C ASN A 185 -30.43 -20.94 -14.70
N LYS A 186 -30.69 -20.64 -15.99
CA LYS A 186 -31.76 -21.29 -16.74
C LYS A 186 -31.36 -22.75 -16.94
N LYS A 187 -32.04 -23.69 -16.27
CA LYS A 187 -31.91 -25.12 -16.55
C LYS A 187 -32.12 -25.34 -18.05
N GLN A 188 -31.07 -25.77 -18.76
CA GLN A 188 -31.25 -26.29 -20.11
C GLN A 188 -31.91 -27.66 -19.98
N GLU A 189 -33.21 -27.73 -20.25
CA GLU A 189 -33.87 -29.01 -20.47
C GLU A 189 -33.25 -29.68 -21.69
N THR A 190 -32.35 -30.63 -21.43
CA THR A 190 -31.74 -31.43 -22.48
C THR A 190 -32.72 -32.55 -22.81
N ASN A 191 -33.60 -32.33 -23.78
CA ASN A 191 -34.40 -33.41 -24.35
C ASN A 191 -33.48 -34.33 -25.17
N LEU A 192 -32.87 -35.31 -24.49
CA LEU A 192 -32.22 -36.45 -25.14
C LEU A 192 -33.31 -37.31 -25.78
N MET A 193 -33.67 -36.96 -27.01
CA MET A 193 -34.42 -37.85 -27.90
C MET A 193 -33.52 -39.05 -28.23
N LEU A 194 -33.67 -40.13 -27.46
CA LEU A 194 -33.16 -41.46 -27.82
C LEU A 194 -33.88 -41.90 -29.11
N LYS A 195 -33.24 -41.65 -30.26
CA LYS A 195 -33.61 -42.34 -31.49
C LYS A 195 -33.15 -43.78 -31.36
N GLU A 196 -34.07 -44.67 -31.00
CA GLU A 196 -33.88 -46.10 -31.20
C GLU A 196 -33.60 -46.36 -32.68
N ARG A 197 -32.42 -46.86 -33.00
CA ARG A 197 -32.10 -47.38 -34.33
C ARG A 197 -32.72 -48.78 -34.43
N LYS A 198 -33.65 -48.94 -35.36
CA LYS A 198 -34.14 -50.24 -35.85
C LYS A 198 -33.03 -51.02 -36.54
#